data_AF-A0A4D8R9A3-F1
#
_entry.id   AF-A0A4D8R9A3-F1
#
_cell.length_a   1.000
_cell.length_b   1.000
_cell.length_c   1.000
_cell.angle_alpha   90.00
_cell.angle_beta   90.00
_cell.angle_gamma   90.00
#
_symmetry.space_group_name_H-M   'P 1'
#
loop_
_entity.id
_entity.type
_entity.pdbx_description
1 polymer ?
#
loop_
_entity_poly.entity_id
_entity_poly.type
_entity_poly.pdbx_seq_one_letter_code
_entity_poly.pdbx_strand_id
1 'polypeptide(L)'
;MDLSPLASALKGDALSLFGKLSSEDRSALGLFVSSGQMSADEMNDALSGKLKETRSRTFWKGAIEAGVGQETDKQKKIRTLSESIEARMSAIDKIAGSGLRLDQAVAISNELRGAMRERSSLMGQTDDGATTVRLTADFALNKLARTDSERAAGAKLSALGFKSESFDQVLKDTAEKDIASM
;
A
#
# COMPACT_ATOMS: atom_id res chain seq x y z
N MET A 1 40.16 8.66 -10.32
CA MET A 1 39.21 7.53 -10.40
C MET A 1 38.22 7.88 -11.48
N ASP A 2 38.31 7.28 -12.66
CA ASP A 2 37.32 7.50 -13.71
C ASP A 2 36.03 6.79 -13.30
N LEU A 3 35.03 7.59 -12.95
CA LEU A 3 33.65 7.12 -12.85
C LEU A 3 33.24 6.68 -14.25
N SER A 4 32.75 5.45 -14.39
CA SER A 4 32.28 4.95 -15.69
C SER A 4 31.30 5.95 -16.32
N PRO A 5 31.20 6.05 -17.66
CA PRO A 5 30.27 6.96 -18.32
C PRO A 5 28.82 6.84 -17.81
N LEU A 6 28.45 5.64 -17.35
CA LEU A 6 27.19 5.37 -16.67
C LEU A 6 27.08 6.14 -15.34
N ALA A 7 28.07 6.06 -14.45
CA ALA A 7 28.02 6.72 -13.15
C ALA A 7 27.87 8.25 -13.24
N SER A 8 28.40 8.86 -14.30
CA SER A 8 28.27 10.31 -14.55
C SER A 8 26.89 10.71 -15.09
N ALA A 9 26.12 9.77 -15.64
CA ALA A 9 24.78 10.01 -16.18
C ALA A 9 23.67 9.79 -15.15
N LEU A 10 23.92 8.97 -14.12
CA LEU A 10 22.97 8.68 -13.07
C LEU A 10 22.73 9.89 -12.16
N LYS A 11 21.48 10.05 -11.72
CA LYS A 11 21.05 11.16 -10.86
C LYS A 11 20.17 10.63 -9.71
N GLY A 12 20.04 11.45 -8.66
CA GLY A 12 19.11 11.20 -7.56
C GLY A 12 19.19 9.80 -6.96
N ASP A 13 18.05 9.11 -6.91
CA ASP A 13 17.92 7.77 -6.33
C ASP A 13 18.76 6.72 -7.07
N ALA A 14 18.84 6.77 -8.39
CA ALA A 14 19.66 5.84 -9.16
C ALA A 14 21.16 5.99 -8.85
N LEU A 15 21.66 7.23 -8.74
CA LEU A 15 23.07 7.47 -8.39
C LEU A 15 23.38 6.98 -6.96
N SER A 16 22.49 7.30 -6.00
CA SER A 16 22.65 6.85 -4.61
C SER A 16 22.62 5.33 -4.51
N LEU A 17 21.71 4.67 -5.24
CA LEU A 17 21.62 3.22 -5.30
C LEU A 17 22.89 2.62 -5.93
N PHE A 18 23.30 3.13 -7.09
CA PHE A 18 24.46 2.64 -7.84
C PHE A 18 25.75 2.72 -7.02
N GLY A 19 25.92 3.77 -6.21
CA GLY A 19 27.06 3.91 -5.30
C GLY A 19 27.15 2.84 -4.22
N LYS A 20 26.04 2.17 -3.88
CA LYS A 20 25.97 1.08 -2.89
C LYS A 20 26.13 -0.31 -3.51
N LEU A 21 26.10 -0.42 -4.84
CA LEU A 21 26.18 -1.69 -5.52
C LEU A 21 27.61 -2.25 -5.53
N SER A 22 27.70 -3.58 -5.58
CA SER A 22 28.96 -4.29 -5.76
C SER A 22 29.64 -3.85 -7.07
N SER A 23 30.95 -4.05 -7.18
CA SER A 23 31.67 -3.80 -8.44
C SER A 23 31.15 -4.68 -9.58
N GLU A 24 30.72 -5.90 -9.26
CA GLU A 24 30.15 -6.85 -10.22
C GLU A 24 28.82 -6.34 -10.77
N ASP A 25 27.88 -5.94 -9.89
CA ASP A 25 26.60 -5.38 -10.29
C ASP A 25 26.77 -4.11 -11.14
N ARG A 26 27.65 -3.21 -10.71
CA ARG A 26 27.95 -1.98 -11.47
C ARG A 26 28.52 -2.29 -12.86
N SER A 27 29.35 -3.32 -12.96
CA SER A 27 29.91 -3.76 -14.24
C SER A 27 28.84 -4.38 -15.13
N ALA A 28 27.99 -5.25 -14.59
CA ALA A 28 26.88 -5.87 -15.32
C ALA A 28 25.88 -4.84 -15.85
N LEU A 29 25.49 -3.87 -15.02
CA LEU A 29 24.65 -2.75 -15.45
C LEU A 29 25.35 -1.87 -16.50
N GLY A 30 26.66 -1.63 -16.31
CA GLY A 30 27.50 -0.93 -17.28
C GLY A 30 27.55 -1.60 -18.65
N LEU A 31 27.54 -2.94 -18.70
CA LEU A 31 27.56 -3.71 -19.95
C LEU A 31 26.30 -3.51 -20.78
N PHE A 32 25.11 -3.46 -20.15
CA PHE A 32 23.88 -3.16 -20.90
C PHE A 32 23.90 -1.77 -21.55
N VAL A 33 24.61 -0.83 -20.93
CA VAL A 33 24.73 0.55 -21.44
C VAL A 33 25.80 0.64 -22.52
N SER A 34 26.96 0.03 -22.30
CA SER A 34 28.06 0.05 -23.29
C SER A 34 27.75 -0.78 -24.53
N SER A 35 26.93 -1.83 -24.41
CA SER A 35 26.44 -2.62 -25.55
C SER A 35 25.32 -1.95 -26.34
N GLY A 36 24.80 -0.81 -25.87
CA GLY A 36 23.67 -0.10 -26.46
C GLY A 36 22.31 -0.78 -26.26
N GLN A 37 22.24 -1.84 -25.44
CA GLN A 37 20.97 -2.50 -25.10
C GLN A 37 20.08 -1.60 -24.25
N MET A 38 20.67 -0.71 -23.45
CA MET A 38 19.99 0.38 -22.73
C MET A 38 20.75 1.69 -22.88
N SER A 39 20.02 2.81 -22.93
CA SER A 39 20.65 4.13 -22.77
C SER A 39 20.98 4.39 -21.29
N ALA A 40 21.84 5.37 -21.02
CA ALA A 40 22.15 5.77 -19.65
C ALA A 40 20.92 6.34 -18.92
N ASP A 41 20.05 7.07 -19.63
CA ASP A 41 18.79 7.58 -19.08
C ASP A 41 17.80 6.44 -18.79
N GLU A 42 17.71 5.43 -19.66
CA GLU A 42 16.92 4.23 -19.39
C GLU A 42 17.46 3.48 -18.17
N MET A 43 18.78 3.39 -18.00
CA MET A 43 19.37 2.77 -16.81
C MET A 43 19.06 3.58 -15.55
N ASN A 44 19.11 4.92 -15.62
CA ASN A 44 18.70 5.79 -14.52
C ASN A 44 17.24 5.56 -14.11
N ASP A 45 16.35 5.48 -15.09
CA ASP A 45 14.93 5.24 -14.89
C ASP A 45 14.66 3.82 -14.35
N ALA A 46 15.38 2.82 -14.84
CA ALA A 46 15.27 1.45 -14.36
C ALA A 46 15.66 1.33 -12.88
N LEU A 47 16.79 1.92 -12.49
CA LEU A 47 17.27 1.90 -11.11
C LEU A 47 16.36 2.69 -10.16
N SER A 48 15.96 3.90 -10.56
CA SER A 48 15.02 4.73 -9.78
C SER A 48 13.67 4.02 -9.62
N GLY A 49 13.16 3.45 -10.71
CA GLY A 49 11.92 2.68 -10.74
C GLY A 49 11.96 1.47 -9.83
N LYS A 50 13.03 0.66 -9.87
CA LYS A 50 13.17 -0.51 -8.98
C LYS A 50 13.20 -0.11 -7.52
N LEU A 51 13.90 0.97 -7.15
CA LEU A 51 13.94 1.44 -5.77
C LEU A 51 12.57 1.94 -5.29
N LYS A 52 11.88 2.75 -6.09
CA LYS A 52 10.51 3.21 -5.79
C LYS A 52 9.52 2.06 -5.66
N GLU A 53 9.64 1.04 -6.52
CA GLU A 53 8.82 -0.17 -6.43
C GLU A 53 9.04 -0.91 -5.10
N THR A 54 10.30 -1.07 -4.69
CA THR A 54 10.63 -1.73 -3.43
C THR A 54 10.15 -0.90 -2.24
N ARG A 55 10.37 0.42 -2.21
CA ARG A 55 9.82 1.31 -1.17
C ARG A 55 8.30 1.22 -1.08
N SER A 56 7.61 1.23 -2.22
CA SER A 56 6.14 1.13 -2.26
C SER A 56 5.66 -0.19 -1.66
N ARG A 57 6.30 -1.31 -2.02
CA ARG A 57 6.00 -2.62 -1.43
C ARG A 57 6.27 -2.66 0.06
N THR A 58 7.42 -2.17 0.51
CA THR A 58 7.80 -2.13 1.93
C THR A 58 6.81 -1.27 2.74
N PHE A 59 6.48 -0.07 2.25
CA PHE A 59 5.53 0.83 2.88
C PHE A 59 4.15 0.17 3.05
N TRP A 60 3.57 -0.33 1.95
CA TRP A 60 2.21 -0.89 2.01
C TRP A 60 2.14 -2.19 2.78
N LYS A 61 3.21 -3.00 2.77
CA LYS A 61 3.31 -4.17 3.65
C LYS A 61 3.24 -3.76 5.13
N GLY A 62 4.07 -2.82 5.54
CA GLY A 62 4.06 -2.30 6.92
C GLY A 62 2.72 -1.65 7.29
N ALA A 63 2.08 -0.97 6.34
CA ALA A 63 0.77 -0.37 6.55
C ALA A 63 -0.33 -1.42 6.77
N ILE A 64 -0.34 -2.49 5.97
CA ILE A 64 -1.27 -3.61 6.14
C ILE A 64 -1.02 -4.33 7.47
N GLU A 65 0.25 -4.56 7.83
CA GLU A 65 0.63 -5.16 9.13
C GLU A 65 0.20 -4.29 10.32
N ALA A 66 0.19 -2.97 10.16
CA ALA A 66 -0.35 -2.04 11.15
C ALA A 66 -1.88 -2.02 11.19
N GLY A 67 -2.57 -2.66 10.24
CA GLY A 67 -4.03 -2.75 10.21
C GLY A 67 -4.71 -1.74 9.27
N VAL A 68 -3.97 -1.07 8.39
CA VAL A 68 -4.59 -0.23 7.34
C VAL A 68 -5.48 -1.08 6.45
N GLY A 69 -6.74 -0.66 6.30
CA GLY A 69 -7.73 -1.37 5.51
C GLY A 69 -8.38 -2.57 6.21
N GLN A 70 -8.03 -2.85 7.47
CA GLN A 70 -8.76 -3.81 8.30
C GLN A 70 -10.01 -3.14 8.89
N GLU A 71 -11.12 -3.90 8.88
CA GLU A 71 -12.35 -3.48 9.54
C GLU A 71 -12.09 -3.36 11.05
N THR A 72 -12.34 -2.19 11.63
CA THR A 72 -12.19 -2.01 13.07
C THR A 72 -13.30 -2.75 13.82
N ASP A 73 -13.08 -3.13 15.08
CA ASP A 73 -14.13 -3.75 15.92
C ASP A 73 -15.42 -2.91 15.97
N LYS A 74 -15.27 -1.59 15.91
CA LYS A 74 -16.38 -0.64 15.84
C LYS A 74 -17.12 -0.73 14.51
N GLN A 75 -16.42 -0.75 13.38
CA GLN A 75 -17.02 -0.95 12.05
C GLN A 75 -17.74 -2.30 11.99
N LYS A 76 -17.12 -3.35 12.51
CA LYS A 76 -17.73 -4.69 12.62
C LYS A 76 -19.00 -4.69 13.47
N LYS A 77 -18.99 -4.02 14.63
CA LYS A 77 -20.19 -3.85 15.49
C LYS A 77 -21.29 -3.07 14.79
N ILE A 78 -20.95 -1.98 14.10
CA ILE A 78 -21.92 -1.19 13.33
C ILE A 78 -22.53 -2.04 12.20
N ARG A 79 -21.74 -2.87 11.51
CA ARG A 79 -22.23 -3.79 10.48
C ARG A 79 -23.21 -4.80 11.07
N THR A 80 -22.81 -5.52 12.13
CA THR A 80 -23.67 -6.50 12.79
C THR A 80 -24.97 -5.88 13.32
N LEU A 81 -24.91 -4.67 13.89
CA LEU A 81 -26.10 -3.95 14.34
C LEU A 81 -27.00 -3.57 13.16
N SER A 82 -26.42 -3.17 12.03
CA SER A 82 -27.19 -2.82 10.82
C SER A 82 -27.90 -4.05 10.25
N GLU A 83 -27.21 -5.19 10.16
CA GLU A 83 -27.79 -6.48 9.75
C GLU A 83 -28.93 -6.91 10.71
N SER A 84 -28.74 -6.73 12.03
CA SER A 84 -29.77 -7.03 13.03
C SER A 84 -31.00 -6.12 12.89
N ILE A 85 -30.80 -4.82 12.68
CA ILE A 85 -31.88 -3.85 12.45
C ILE A 85 -32.69 -4.24 11.22
N GLU A 86 -32.04 -4.60 10.11
CA GLU A 86 -32.69 -4.99 8.87
C GLU A 86 -33.52 -6.27 9.04
N ALA A 87 -32.97 -7.30 9.69
CA ALA A 87 -33.69 -8.53 9.99
C ALA A 87 -34.93 -8.27 10.85
N ARG A 88 -34.83 -7.36 11.82
CA ARG A 88 -35.93 -7.00 12.73
C ARG A 88 -37.02 -6.17 12.04
N MET A 89 -36.64 -5.26 11.14
CA MET A 89 -37.59 -4.54 10.30
C MET A 89 -38.39 -5.52 9.43
N SER A 90 -37.70 -6.47 8.78
CA SER A 90 -38.37 -7.51 7.99
C SER A 90 -39.32 -8.38 8.84
N ALA A 91 -38.96 -8.66 10.10
CA ALA A 91 -39.85 -9.38 11.01
C ALA A 91 -41.11 -8.57 11.38
N ILE A 92 -40.99 -7.26 11.59
CA ILE A 92 -42.13 -6.37 11.83
C ILE A 92 -43.06 -6.35 10.61
N ASP A 93 -42.52 -6.21 9.40
CA ASP A 93 -43.32 -6.21 8.17
C ASP A 93 -44.11 -7.52 8.01
N LYS A 94 -43.48 -8.66 8.32
CA LYS A 94 -44.14 -9.97 8.32
C LYS A 94 -45.24 -10.08 9.38
N ILE A 95 -45.04 -9.53 10.58
CA ILE A 95 -46.03 -9.55 11.67
C ILE A 95 -47.21 -8.64 11.34
N ALA A 96 -46.95 -7.45 10.78
CA ALA A 96 -47.99 -6.53 10.33
C ALA A 96 -48.89 -7.16 9.25
N GLY A 97 -48.34 -8.04 8.40
CA GLY A 97 -49.08 -8.77 7.37
C GLY A 97 -49.76 -10.07 7.82
N SER A 98 -49.49 -10.59 9.02
CA SER A 98 -49.92 -11.95 9.44
C SER A 98 -50.82 -12.01 10.68
N GLY A 99 -51.19 -10.86 11.26
CA GLY A 99 -52.15 -10.81 12.38
C GLY A 99 -51.64 -11.43 13.69
N LEU A 100 -50.32 -11.58 13.84
CA LEU A 100 -49.67 -12.09 15.05
C LEU A 100 -49.75 -11.11 16.24
N ARG A 101 -49.67 -11.67 17.47
CA ARG A 101 -49.98 -11.00 18.75
C ARG A 101 -49.19 -9.71 18.99
N LEU A 102 -49.88 -8.68 19.45
CA LEU A 102 -49.36 -7.34 19.79
C LEU A 102 -48.08 -7.41 20.66
N ASP A 103 -48.02 -8.37 21.60
CA ASP A 103 -46.89 -8.54 22.51
C ASP A 103 -45.57 -8.88 21.80
N GLN A 104 -45.62 -9.68 20.73
CA GLN A 104 -44.42 -10.00 19.94
C GLN A 104 -43.95 -8.80 19.12
N ALA A 105 -44.88 -8.01 18.57
CA ALA A 105 -44.56 -6.79 17.86
C ALA A 105 -43.89 -5.76 18.78
N VAL A 106 -44.38 -5.62 20.01
CA VAL A 106 -43.81 -4.71 21.03
C VAL A 106 -42.41 -5.16 21.44
N ALA A 107 -42.18 -6.46 21.65
CA ALA A 107 -40.85 -6.99 21.99
C ALA A 107 -39.81 -6.68 20.89
N ILE A 108 -40.14 -6.97 19.62
CA ILE A 108 -39.26 -6.71 18.48
C ILE A 108 -39.00 -5.21 18.32
N SER A 109 -40.02 -4.36 18.53
CA SER A 109 -39.88 -2.91 18.47
C SER A 109 -38.94 -2.35 19.55
N ASN A 110 -38.99 -2.88 20.77
CA ASN A 110 -38.11 -2.46 21.86
C ASN A 110 -36.64 -2.85 21.58
N GLU A 111 -36.41 -4.06 21.08
CA GLU A 111 -35.07 -4.52 20.69
C GLU A 111 -34.52 -3.73 19.50
N LEU A 112 -35.38 -3.43 18.50
CA LEU A 112 -35.03 -2.56 17.36
C LEU A 112 -34.59 -1.17 17.83
N ARG A 113 -35.34 -0.55 18.77
CA ARG A 113 -35.00 0.75 19.34
C ARG A 113 -33.66 0.70 20.08
N GLY A 114 -33.39 -0.38 20.81
CA GLY A 114 -32.10 -0.62 21.46
C GLY A 114 -30.95 -0.64 20.46
N ALA A 115 -31.06 -1.47 19.42
CA ALA A 115 -30.05 -1.59 18.37
C ALA A 115 -29.80 -0.29 17.61
N MET A 116 -30.86 0.48 17.28
CA MET A 116 -30.70 1.79 16.64
C MET A 116 -29.96 2.79 17.53
N ARG A 117 -30.26 2.82 18.83
CA ARG A 117 -29.60 3.72 19.78
C ARG A 117 -28.12 3.38 19.94
N GLU A 118 -27.81 2.09 20.05
CA GLU A 118 -26.42 1.61 20.13
C GLU A 118 -25.64 1.95 18.86
N ARG A 119 -26.22 1.70 17.67
CA ARG A 119 -25.62 2.07 16.39
C ARG A 119 -25.37 3.58 16.30
N SER A 120 -26.34 4.40 16.70
CA SER A 120 -26.18 5.87 16.71
C SER A 120 -25.09 6.33 17.67
N SER A 121 -24.95 5.68 18.83
CA SER A 121 -23.88 5.98 19.78
C SER A 121 -22.51 5.65 19.21
N LEU A 122 -22.37 4.52 18.51
CA LEU A 122 -21.12 4.13 17.87
C LEU A 122 -20.77 5.09 16.72
N MET A 123 -21.74 5.52 15.92
CA MET A 123 -21.48 6.48 14.83
C MET A 123 -21.07 7.88 15.33
N GLY A 124 -21.49 8.27 16.54
CA GLY A 124 -21.11 9.54 17.16
C GLY A 124 -19.73 9.56 17.82
N GLN A 125 -19.06 8.41 17.95
CA GLN A 125 -17.71 8.30 18.49
C GLN A 125 -16.66 8.56 17.41
N THR A 126 -15.54 9.18 17.77
CA THR A 126 -14.35 9.22 16.92
C THR A 126 -13.82 7.80 16.69
N ASP A 127 -13.23 7.53 15.52
CA ASP A 127 -12.57 6.25 15.24
C ASP A 127 -11.20 6.24 15.93
N ASP A 128 -11.19 6.06 17.25
CA ASP A 128 -9.98 6.01 18.08
C ASP A 128 -9.11 4.75 17.83
N GLY A 129 -9.47 3.93 16.84
CA GLY A 129 -8.78 2.68 16.49
C GLY A 129 -8.51 2.49 15.00
N ALA A 130 -8.76 3.49 14.15
CA ALA A 130 -8.32 3.40 12.77
C ALA A 130 -6.79 3.57 12.75
N THR A 131 -6.05 2.50 12.44
CA THR A 131 -4.61 2.64 12.26
C THR A 131 -4.35 3.55 11.07
N THR A 132 -3.95 4.79 11.35
CA THR A 132 -3.55 5.74 10.32
C THR A 132 -2.04 5.66 10.12
N VAL A 133 -1.61 5.23 8.94
CA VAL A 133 -0.21 5.37 8.54
C VAL A 133 -0.03 6.74 7.92
N ARG A 134 0.90 7.52 8.47
CA ARG A 134 1.16 8.88 8.01
C ARG A 134 2.01 8.83 6.74
N LEU A 135 1.40 9.16 5.61
CA LEU A 135 2.08 9.31 4.32
C LEU A 135 2.05 10.78 3.91
N THR A 136 3.20 11.42 3.81
CA THR A 136 3.27 12.79 3.28
C THR A 136 3.14 12.75 1.75
N ALA A 137 2.48 13.77 1.18
CA ALA A 137 2.32 13.87 -0.26
C ALA A 137 3.68 13.86 -1.00
N ASP A 138 4.67 14.55 -0.44
CA ASP A 138 6.03 14.60 -0.98
C ASP A 138 6.70 13.22 -1.00
N PHE A 139 6.52 12.41 0.05
CA PHE A 139 7.08 11.06 0.08
C PHE A 139 6.37 10.15 -0.93
N ALA A 140 5.03 10.23 -0.99
CA ALA A 140 4.24 9.45 -1.96
C ALA A 140 4.66 9.75 -3.41
N LEU A 141 4.73 11.04 -3.77
CA LEU A 141 5.02 11.49 -5.12
C LEU A 141 6.48 11.22 -5.51
N ASN A 142 7.44 11.52 -4.63
CA ASN A 142 8.85 11.48 -4.99
C ASN A 142 9.51 10.12 -4.73
N LYS A 143 9.02 9.34 -3.75
CA LYS A 143 9.70 8.12 -3.28
C LYS A 143 8.93 6.83 -3.53
N LEU A 144 7.62 6.89 -3.77
CA LEU A 144 6.80 5.69 -4.01
C LEU A 144 6.28 5.58 -5.45
N ALA A 145 5.82 6.70 -6.04
CA ALA A 145 5.20 6.70 -7.36
C ALA A 145 6.24 6.54 -8.47
N ARG A 146 6.02 5.53 -9.33
CA ARG A 146 6.82 5.31 -10.53
C ARG A 146 6.22 6.00 -11.74
N THR A 147 7.06 6.60 -12.57
CA THR A 147 6.67 7.07 -13.90
C THR A 147 6.51 5.89 -14.86
N ASP A 148 5.89 6.13 -16.01
CA ASP A 148 5.78 5.11 -17.06
C ASP A 148 7.15 4.77 -17.67
N SER A 149 8.05 5.75 -17.77
CA SER A 149 9.42 5.52 -18.24
C SER A 149 10.20 4.62 -17.28
N GLU A 150 10.11 4.85 -15.96
CA GLU A 150 10.70 4.02 -14.92
C GLU A 150 10.16 2.58 -14.97
N ARG A 151 8.86 2.40 -15.23
CA ARG A 151 8.25 1.08 -15.36
C ARG A 151 8.73 0.36 -16.62
N ALA A 152 8.76 1.05 -17.76
CA ALA A 152 9.21 0.48 -19.04
C ALA A 152 10.69 0.09 -18.99
N ALA A 153 11.54 0.98 -18.47
CA ALA A 153 12.97 0.74 -18.34
C ALA A 153 13.28 -0.38 -17.34
N GLY A 154 12.56 -0.43 -16.21
CA GLY A 154 12.68 -1.53 -15.24
C GLY A 154 12.27 -2.89 -15.82
N ALA A 155 11.22 -2.94 -16.65
CA ALA A 155 10.82 -4.15 -17.37
C ALA A 155 11.85 -4.57 -18.41
N LYS A 156 12.41 -3.61 -19.16
CA LYS A 156 13.49 -3.83 -20.12
C LYS A 156 14.73 -4.42 -19.46
N LEU A 157 15.19 -3.86 -18.34
CA LEU A 157 16.33 -4.37 -17.58
C LEU A 157 16.12 -5.83 -17.15
N SER A 158 14.91 -6.17 -16.68
CA SER A 158 14.56 -7.55 -16.32
C SER A 158 14.49 -8.48 -17.56
N ALA A 159 13.99 -8.00 -18.70
CA ALA A 159 13.95 -8.76 -19.94
C ALA A 159 15.33 -9.06 -20.53
N LEU A 160 16.30 -8.17 -20.28
CA LEU A 160 17.72 -8.37 -20.62
C LEU A 160 18.41 -9.39 -19.70
N GLY A 161 17.71 -9.92 -18.69
CA GLY A 161 18.19 -10.99 -17.83
C GLY A 161 19.01 -10.52 -16.64
N PHE A 162 19.02 -9.23 -16.31
CA PHE A 162 19.69 -8.76 -15.10
C PHE A 162 19.01 -9.35 -13.85
N LYS A 163 19.79 -10.11 -13.08
CA LYS A 163 19.40 -10.71 -11.80
C LYS A 163 20.61 -10.68 -10.89
N SER A 164 20.42 -10.19 -9.67
CA SER A 164 21.50 -10.13 -8.68
C SER A 164 20.89 -10.07 -7.28
N GLU A 165 21.29 -11.04 -6.45
CA GLU A 165 20.85 -11.10 -5.06
C GLU A 165 21.41 -9.92 -4.24
N SER A 166 22.65 -9.49 -4.51
CA SER A 166 23.24 -8.31 -3.85
C SER A 166 22.50 -7.04 -4.25
N PHE A 167 22.09 -6.91 -5.51
CA PHE A 167 21.26 -5.80 -5.95
C PHE A 167 19.91 -5.77 -5.23
N ASP A 168 19.23 -6.92 -5.17
CA ASP A 168 17.93 -7.05 -4.50
C ASP A 168 18.04 -6.76 -2.99
N GLN A 169 19.13 -7.18 -2.35
CA GLN A 169 19.39 -6.89 -0.94
C GLN A 169 19.62 -5.38 -0.72
N VAL A 170 20.42 -4.71 -1.55
CA VAL A 170 20.66 -3.26 -1.42
C VAL A 170 19.36 -2.46 -1.63
N LEU A 171 18.50 -2.90 -2.57
CA LEU A 171 17.18 -2.32 -2.77
C LEU A 171 16.33 -2.43 -1.50
N LYS A 172 16.30 -3.63 -0.90
CA LYS A 172 15.53 -3.91 0.31
C LYS A 172 16.03 -3.07 1.49
N ASP A 173 17.33 -3.10 1.78
CA ASP A 173 17.93 -2.37 2.90
C ASP A 173 17.73 -0.86 2.76
N THR A 174 17.87 -0.34 1.54
CA THR A 174 17.64 1.09 1.27
C THR A 174 16.18 1.45 1.46
N ALA A 175 15.26 0.63 0.95
CA ALA A 175 13.83 0.86 1.12
C ALA A 175 13.41 0.81 2.61
N GLU A 176 13.85 -0.20 3.36
CA GLU A 176 13.55 -0.32 4.79
C GLU A 176 14.06 0.88 5.59
N LYS A 177 15.30 1.32 5.32
CA LYS A 177 15.87 2.51 5.95
C LYS A 177 15.07 3.78 5.62
N ASP A 178 14.70 3.97 4.36
CA ASP A 178 13.97 5.16 3.93
C ASP A 178 12.57 5.21 4.56
N ILE A 179 11.86 4.07 4.61
CA ILE A 179 10.54 3.96 5.25
C ILE A 179 10.63 4.19 6.77
N ALA A 180 11.66 3.65 7.43
CA ALA A 180 11.87 3.86 8.87
C ALA A 180 12.23 5.32 9.23
N SER A 181 12.66 6.13 8.26
CA SER A 181 13.06 7.53 8.45
C SER A 181 11.97 8.56 8.12
N MET A 182 10.76 8.09 7.74
CA MET A 182 9.58 8.93 7.48
C MET A 182 9.01 9.54 8.77
#